data_AF-A0A8S3WBW4-F1
#
_entry.id   AF-A0A8S3WBW4-F1
#
_cell.length_a   1.000
_cell.length_b   1.000
_cell.length_c   1.000
_cell.angle_alpha   90.00
_cell.angle_beta   90.00
_cell.angle_gamma   90.00
#
_symmetry.space_group_name_H-M   'P 1'
#
loop_
_entity.id
_entity.type
_entity.pdbx_description
1 polymer ?
#
loop_
_entity_poly.entity_id
_entity_poly.type
_entity_poly.pdbx_seq_one_letter_code
_entity_poly.pdbx_strand_id
1 'polypeptide(L)'
;MELEANNSLAFLDVLVIRNPNNTIGHTVYRKKTHTIRYLNGESHHHPSQLGTVGKSLFQRTRGICDSKHLAAELQHVKQVLHDNKLRVPRLRHSDRVKPATVERVPAILPYVRGVTEKIGYILKRASIRTFYKPPKKISQFLPSVKCHIPLQDAGVYKLDCDCSLSYIGQTKRSIRTRVKEDIADVKHQCSIIRIAWKL
;
A
#
# COMPACT_ATOMS: atom_id res chain seq x y z
N MET A 1 -20.76 16.36 -3.03
CA MET A 1 -21.78 16.23 -1.97
C MET A 1 -22.47 14.90 -2.18
N GLU A 2 -22.60 14.06 -1.14
CA GLU A 2 -23.40 12.82 -1.23
C GLU A 2 -24.89 13.20 -1.27
N LEU A 3 -25.68 12.58 -2.14
CA LEU A 3 -27.10 12.91 -2.31
C LEU A 3 -27.97 11.74 -1.86
N GLU A 4 -29.02 12.06 -1.10
CA GLU A 4 -30.01 11.07 -0.69
C GLU A 4 -30.85 10.64 -1.91
N ALA A 5 -31.03 9.33 -2.07
CA ALA A 5 -31.86 8.75 -3.10
C ALA A 5 -32.63 7.55 -2.52
N ASN A 6 -33.92 7.45 -2.82
CA ASN A 6 -34.79 6.36 -2.36
C ASN A 6 -34.76 6.16 -0.82
N ASN A 7 -34.86 7.25 -0.04
CA ASN A 7 -34.73 7.25 1.42
C ASN A 7 -33.43 6.61 1.93
N SER A 8 -32.38 6.64 1.11
CA SER A 8 -31.09 6.06 1.46
C SER A 8 -29.95 7.01 1.06
N LEU A 9 -28.93 7.06 1.91
CA LEU A 9 -27.74 7.85 1.68
C LEU A 9 -26.52 6.95 1.83
N ALA A 10 -25.75 6.82 0.74
CA ALA A 10 -24.48 6.15 0.78
C ALA A 10 -23.42 7.09 1.37
N PHE A 11 -22.71 6.64 2.41
CA PHE A 11 -21.59 7.36 2.98
C PHE A 11 -20.44 6.39 3.25
N LEU A 12 -19.35 6.55 2.49
CA LEU A 12 -18.20 5.64 2.52
C LEU A 12 -18.61 4.17 2.29
N ASP A 13 -18.50 3.36 3.34
CA ASP A 13 -18.73 1.92 3.38
C ASP A 13 -20.10 1.54 3.96
N VAL A 14 -20.92 2.54 4.30
CA VAL A 14 -22.22 2.40 4.98
C VAL A 14 -23.34 2.94 4.08
N LEU A 15 -24.43 2.18 4.00
CA LEU A 15 -25.69 2.63 3.42
C LEU A 15 -26.63 2.96 4.57
N VAL A 16 -26.92 4.24 4.75
CA VAL A 16 -27.86 4.73 5.75
C VAL A 16 -29.25 4.72 5.12
N ILE A 17 -30.22 4.13 5.80
CA ILE A 17 -31.59 3.95 5.28
C ILE A 17 -32.55 4.63 6.28
N ARG A 18 -33.40 5.52 5.79
CA ARG A 18 -34.46 6.12 6.60
C ARG A 18 -35.69 5.22 6.56
N ASN A 19 -36.01 4.60 7.70
CA ASN A 19 -37.17 3.73 7.83
C ASN A 19 -38.48 4.55 7.91
N PRO A 20 -39.65 3.96 7.57
CA PRO A 20 -40.95 4.64 7.63
C PRO A 20 -41.33 5.14 9.03
N ASN A 21 -40.83 4.48 10.07
CA ASN A 21 -41.03 4.87 11.47
C ASN A 21 -40.06 5.96 11.96
N ASN A 22 -39.41 6.70 11.04
CA ASN A 22 -38.39 7.72 11.32
C ASN A 22 -37.14 7.21 12.07
N THR A 23 -36.92 5.89 12.14
CA THR A 23 -35.65 5.34 12.62
C THR A 23 -34.64 5.21 11.49
N ILE A 24 -33.36 5.09 11.84
CA ILE A 24 -32.27 4.91 10.87
C ILE A 24 -31.84 3.44 10.86
N GLY A 25 -31.96 2.80 9.70
CA GLY A 25 -31.33 1.53 9.39
C GLY A 25 -29.94 1.74 8.78
N HIS A 26 -29.08 0.73 8.88
CA HIS A 26 -27.73 0.79 8.32
C HIS A 26 -27.26 -0.59 7.89
N THR A 27 -26.62 -0.64 6.72
CA THR A 27 -26.02 -1.84 6.15
C THR A 27 -24.75 -1.51 5.37
N VAL A 28 -24.02 -2.52 4.90
CA VAL A 28 -22.78 -2.33 4.15
C VAL A 28 -23.10 -1.81 2.75
N TYR A 29 -22.55 -0.64 2.40
CA TYR A 29 -22.62 -0.12 1.04
C TYR A 29 -21.50 -0.68 0.17
N ARG A 30 -21.83 -1.00 -1.08
CA ARG A 30 -20.89 -1.40 -2.14
C ARG A 30 -21.18 -0.56 -3.38
N LYS A 31 -20.15 0.09 -3.93
CA LYS A 31 -20.27 0.86 -5.17
C LYS A 31 -20.68 -0.04 -6.34
N LYS A 32 -21.33 0.51 -7.36
CA LYS A 32 -21.69 -0.22 -8.60
C LYS A 32 -20.48 -0.86 -9.30
N THR A 33 -19.29 -0.30 -9.12
CA THR A 33 -18.03 -0.81 -9.67
C THR A 33 -17.33 -1.86 -8.78
N HIS A 34 -17.91 -2.22 -7.64
CA HIS A 34 -17.32 -3.18 -6.72
C HIS A 34 -17.34 -4.60 -7.31
N THR A 35 -16.17 -5.14 -7.61
CA THR A 35 -16.02 -6.44 -8.32
C THR A 35 -16.18 -7.66 -7.41
N ILE A 36 -16.27 -7.48 -6.09
CA ILE A 36 -16.38 -8.58 -5.11
C ILE A 36 -15.14 -9.52 -5.13
N ARG A 37 -14.04 -9.08 -5.76
CA ARG A 37 -12.78 -9.81 -5.80
C ARG A 37 -11.89 -9.41 -4.63
N TYR A 38 -11.55 -10.41 -3.82
CA TYR A 38 -10.60 -10.31 -2.72
C TYR A 38 -9.37 -11.16 -3.04
N LEU A 39 -8.54 -11.40 -2.02
CA LEU A 39 -7.40 -12.28 -2.13
C LEU A 39 -7.88 -13.71 -2.44
N ASN A 40 -7.41 -14.30 -3.53
CA ASN A 40 -7.76 -15.68 -3.88
C ASN A 40 -7.19 -16.66 -2.85
N GLY A 41 -8.04 -17.55 -2.30
CA GLY A 41 -7.65 -18.56 -1.32
C GLY A 41 -6.60 -19.56 -1.78
N GLU A 42 -6.48 -19.80 -3.08
CA GLU A 42 -5.46 -20.68 -3.67
C GLU A 42 -4.11 -20.00 -3.88
N SER A 43 -4.08 -18.67 -3.74
CA SER A 43 -2.84 -17.91 -3.90
C SER A 43 -1.76 -18.37 -2.91
N HIS A 44 -0.51 -18.13 -3.26
CA HIS A 44 0.64 -18.53 -2.45
C HIS A 44 0.88 -17.53 -1.30
N HIS A 45 -0.15 -17.27 -0.48
CA HIS A 45 -0.09 -16.44 0.71
C HIS A 45 -0.17 -17.30 1.98
N HIS A 46 0.41 -16.79 3.07
CA HIS A 46 0.38 -17.49 4.35
C HIS A 46 -1.07 -17.62 4.86
N PRO A 47 -1.47 -18.77 5.47
CA PRO A 47 -2.87 -19.00 5.86
C PRO A 47 -3.43 -17.95 6.82
N SER A 48 -2.59 -17.33 7.66
CA SER A 48 -3.03 -16.24 8.53
C SER A 48 -3.43 -14.99 7.75
N GLN A 49 -2.74 -14.67 6.64
CA GLN A 49 -3.06 -13.50 5.81
C GLN A 49 -4.39 -13.72 5.08
N LEU A 50 -4.59 -14.92 4.52
CA LEU A 50 -5.85 -15.33 3.91
C LEU A 50 -7.01 -15.28 4.92
N GLY A 51 -6.77 -15.78 6.14
CA GLY A 51 -7.77 -15.75 7.22
C GLY A 51 -8.16 -14.33 7.66
N THR A 52 -7.24 -13.37 7.59
CA THR A 52 -7.50 -11.97 7.94
C THR A 52 -8.56 -11.34 7.03
N VAL A 53 -8.59 -11.68 5.74
CA VAL A 53 -9.60 -11.18 4.79
C VAL A 53 -11.00 -11.58 5.23
N GLY A 54 -11.22 -12.86 5.54
CA GLY A 54 -12.51 -13.32 6.05
C GLY A 54 -12.87 -12.68 7.38
N LYS A 55 -11.90 -12.59 8.30
CA LYS A 55 -12.12 -11.98 9.61
C LYS A 55 -12.52 -10.50 9.50
N SER A 56 -11.86 -9.72 8.65
CA SER A 56 -12.15 -8.30 8.49
C SER A 56 -13.53 -8.07 7.88
N LEU A 57 -13.96 -8.86 6.90
CA LEU A 57 -15.31 -8.78 6.34
C LEU A 57 -16.38 -9.08 7.39
N PHE A 58 -16.21 -10.14 8.17
CA PHE A 58 -17.14 -10.47 9.26
C PHE A 58 -17.20 -9.39 10.34
N GLN A 59 -16.05 -8.84 10.73
CA GLN A 59 -15.99 -7.74 11.70
C GLN A 59 -16.66 -6.49 11.17
N ARG A 60 -16.40 -6.13 9.91
CA ARG A 60 -17.06 -5.00 9.22
C ARG A 60 -18.57 -5.17 9.20
N THR A 61 -19.08 -6.33 8.76
CA THR A 61 -20.52 -6.60 8.73
C THR A 61 -21.17 -6.42 10.11
N ARG A 62 -20.53 -6.92 11.16
CA ARG A 62 -21.05 -6.77 12.53
C ARG A 62 -20.98 -5.36 13.09
N GLY A 63 -19.99 -4.59 12.66
CA GLY A 63 -19.83 -3.19 13.07
C GLY A 63 -20.74 -2.23 12.31
N ILE A 64 -21.14 -2.57 11.08
CA ILE A 64 -21.89 -1.68 10.18
C ILE A 64 -23.38 -2.05 10.06
N CYS A 65 -23.77 -3.31 10.21
CA CYS A 65 -25.16 -3.68 10.02
C CYS A 65 -25.98 -3.58 11.30
N ASP A 66 -27.18 -3.03 11.19
CA ASP A 66 -28.21 -3.19 12.21
C ASP A 66 -28.71 -4.65 12.29
N SER A 67 -29.50 -4.94 13.32
CA SER A 67 -30.05 -6.27 13.58
C SER A 67 -30.92 -6.81 12.43
N LYS A 68 -31.58 -5.92 11.67
CA LYS A 68 -32.45 -6.30 10.54
C LYS A 68 -31.64 -6.78 9.34
N HIS A 69 -30.56 -6.08 9.00
CA HIS A 69 -29.77 -6.36 7.80
C HIS A 69 -28.60 -7.33 8.05
N LEU A 70 -28.22 -7.54 9.32
CA LEU A 70 -27.06 -8.34 9.69
C LEU A 70 -27.09 -9.78 9.14
N ALA A 71 -28.23 -10.46 9.21
CA ALA A 71 -28.33 -11.86 8.78
C ALA A 71 -28.10 -12.02 7.27
N ALA A 72 -28.75 -11.17 6.47
CA ALA A 72 -28.61 -11.15 5.02
C ALA A 72 -27.17 -10.80 4.60
N GLU A 73 -26.58 -9.79 5.24
CA GLU A 73 -25.22 -9.37 4.95
C GLU A 73 -24.19 -10.47 5.32
N LEU A 74 -24.38 -11.17 6.45
CA LEU A 74 -23.53 -12.31 6.82
C LEU A 74 -23.63 -13.47 5.82
N GLN A 75 -24.83 -13.74 5.29
CA GLN A 75 -25.00 -14.72 4.22
C GLN A 75 -24.27 -14.29 2.95
N HIS A 76 -24.40 -13.03 2.55
CA HIS A 76 -23.67 -12.48 1.42
C HIS A 76 -22.16 -12.62 1.60
N VAL A 77 -21.60 -12.22 2.75
CA VAL A 77 -20.16 -12.36 3.02
C VAL A 77 -19.69 -13.81 2.98
N LYS A 78 -20.51 -14.77 3.45
CA LYS A 78 -20.17 -16.20 3.34
C LYS A 78 -20.07 -16.64 1.88
N GLN A 79 -20.99 -16.21 1.03
CA GLN A 79 -20.96 -16.50 -0.41
C GLN A 79 -19.72 -15.90 -1.06
N VAL A 80 -19.44 -14.62 -0.77
CA VAL A 80 -18.24 -13.93 -1.26
C VAL A 80 -16.96 -14.66 -0.89
N LEU A 81 -16.83 -15.15 0.35
CA LEU A 81 -15.65 -15.91 0.77
C LEU A 81 -15.55 -17.24 0.03
N HIS A 82 -16.67 -17.93 -0.17
CA HIS A 82 -16.72 -19.16 -0.95
C HIS A 82 -16.24 -18.93 -2.39
N ASP A 83 -16.75 -17.90 -3.07
CA ASP A 83 -16.40 -17.57 -4.45
C ASP A 83 -14.92 -17.17 -4.60
N ASN A 84 -14.35 -16.55 -3.56
CA ASN A 84 -12.91 -16.23 -3.50
C ASN A 84 -12.05 -17.40 -2.98
N LYS A 85 -12.62 -18.59 -2.78
CA LYS A 85 -11.96 -19.80 -2.24
C LYS A 85 -11.35 -19.61 -0.85
N LEU A 86 -11.84 -18.64 -0.08
CA LEU A 86 -11.40 -18.31 1.26
C LEU A 86 -12.19 -19.09 2.30
N ARG A 87 -11.54 -19.38 3.44
CA ARG A 87 -12.21 -20.05 4.55
C ARG A 87 -13.12 -19.08 5.30
N VAL A 88 -14.33 -19.52 5.59
CA VAL A 88 -15.24 -18.80 6.48
C VAL A 88 -14.66 -18.81 7.90
N PRO A 89 -14.46 -17.64 8.54
CA PRO A 89 -13.89 -17.57 9.88
C PRO A 89 -14.84 -18.20 10.90
N ARG A 90 -14.30 -19.06 11.75
CA ARG A 90 -15.01 -19.52 12.95
C ARG A 90 -14.84 -18.47 14.03
N LEU A 91 -15.93 -17.93 14.50
CA LEU A 91 -15.95 -16.95 15.59
C LEU A 91 -15.70 -17.69 16.91
N ARG A 92 -14.44 -17.99 17.19
CA ARG A 92 -14.02 -18.39 18.52
C ARG A 92 -13.58 -17.13 19.25
N HIS A 93 -14.35 -16.72 20.25
CA HIS A 93 -13.79 -15.94 21.33
C HIS A 93 -12.79 -16.85 22.02
N SER A 94 -11.52 -16.55 21.83
CA SER A 94 -10.47 -17.18 22.58
C SER A 94 -9.89 -16.07 23.43
N ASP A 95 -10.26 -16.07 24.70
CA ASP A 95 -9.56 -15.32 25.76
C ASP A 95 -8.22 -16.01 26.04
N ARG A 96 -7.42 -16.15 24.97
CA ARG A 96 -6.05 -16.61 25.09
C ARG A 96 -5.27 -15.47 25.70
N VAL A 97 -4.99 -15.61 26.98
CA VAL A 97 -3.93 -14.87 27.67
C VAL A 97 -2.69 -14.96 26.78
N LYS A 98 -2.21 -13.81 26.30
CA LYS A 98 -1.00 -13.76 25.50
C LYS A 98 0.15 -14.17 26.44
N PRO A 99 0.93 -15.21 26.09
CA PRO A 99 2.09 -15.55 26.90
C PRO A 99 3.06 -14.37 26.93
N ALA A 100 3.80 -14.23 28.04
CA ALA A 100 4.82 -13.20 28.19
C ALA A 100 5.77 -13.21 26.97
N THR A 101 5.80 -12.11 26.22
CA THR A 101 6.67 -11.99 25.06
C THR A 101 8.08 -11.70 25.52
N VAL A 102 8.98 -12.66 25.35
CA VAL A 102 10.42 -12.40 25.40
C VAL A 102 10.76 -11.45 24.25
N GLU A 103 11.44 -10.34 24.52
CA GLU A 103 11.90 -9.41 23.48
C GLU A 103 13.02 -10.06 22.65
N ARG A 104 12.63 -10.72 21.57
CA ARG A 104 13.54 -11.23 20.53
C ARG A 104 13.27 -10.52 19.22
N VAL A 105 14.33 -10.32 18.44
CA VAL A 105 14.23 -9.81 17.06
C VAL A 105 13.34 -10.76 16.26
N PRO A 106 12.29 -10.25 15.58
CA PRO A 106 11.43 -11.10 14.79
C PRO A 106 12.12 -11.57 13.51
N ALA A 107 11.87 -12.81 13.12
CA ALA A 107 12.34 -13.35 11.85
C ALA A 107 11.34 -13.00 10.72
N ILE A 108 11.84 -12.53 9.59
CA ILE A 108 11.04 -12.25 8.39
C ILE A 108 11.44 -13.27 7.32
N LEU A 109 10.48 -14.09 6.90
CA LEU A 109 10.71 -15.17 5.95
C LEU A 109 9.91 -14.94 4.66
N PRO A 110 10.45 -15.27 3.48
CA PRO A 110 9.64 -15.41 2.28
C PRO A 110 8.65 -16.58 2.49
N TYR A 111 7.39 -16.42 2.14
CA TYR A 111 6.41 -17.50 2.29
C TYR A 111 6.58 -18.53 1.18
N VAL A 112 6.84 -19.77 1.59
CA VAL A 112 6.92 -20.97 0.75
C VAL A 112 6.08 -22.04 1.42
N ARG A 113 4.96 -22.39 0.76
CA ARG A 113 3.97 -23.36 1.25
C ARG A 113 4.65 -24.68 1.61
N GLY A 114 4.38 -25.17 2.82
CA GLY A 114 4.89 -26.44 3.37
C GLY A 114 6.29 -26.37 4.01
N VAL A 115 7.09 -25.35 3.71
CA VAL A 115 8.46 -25.20 4.23
C VAL A 115 8.49 -24.16 5.34
N THR A 116 8.05 -22.95 5.02
CA THR A 116 8.19 -21.80 5.93
C THR A 116 7.29 -21.90 7.15
N GLU A 117 6.19 -22.63 7.06
CA GLU A 117 5.33 -22.96 8.19
C GLU A 117 6.03 -23.89 9.19
N LYS A 118 6.82 -24.86 8.71
CA LYS A 118 7.61 -25.76 9.55
C LYS A 118 8.72 -24.99 10.27
N ILE A 119 9.43 -24.13 9.53
CA ILE A 119 10.44 -23.22 10.10
C ILE A 119 9.80 -22.30 11.15
N GLY A 120 8.64 -21.73 10.83
CA GLY A 120 7.89 -20.87 11.76
C GLY A 120 7.46 -21.59 13.03
N TYR A 121 7.10 -22.87 12.95
CA TYR A 121 6.79 -23.69 14.11
C TYR A 121 8.00 -23.89 15.03
N ILE A 122 9.19 -24.17 14.46
CA ILE A 122 10.44 -24.31 15.22
C ILE A 122 10.81 -22.98 15.89
N LEU A 123 10.78 -21.87 15.14
CA LEU A 123 11.09 -20.54 15.67
C LEU A 123 10.12 -20.11 16.78
N LYS A 124 8.84 -20.48 16.66
CA LYS A 124 7.83 -20.22 17.69
C LYS A 124 8.14 -20.94 19.00
N ARG A 125 8.65 -22.18 18.96
CA ARG A 125 9.10 -22.92 20.17
C ARG A 125 10.28 -22.23 20.84
N ALA A 126 11.14 -21.57 20.05
CA ALA A 126 12.22 -20.72 20.54
C ALA A 126 11.74 -19.30 20.91
N SER A 127 10.44 -19.04 21.06
CA SER A 127 9.89 -17.71 21.40
C SER A 127 10.28 -16.59 20.42
N ILE A 128 10.57 -16.92 19.15
CA ILE A 128 10.86 -15.95 18.08
C ILE A 128 9.59 -15.74 17.27
N ARG A 129 9.18 -14.47 17.12
CA ARG A 129 8.04 -14.09 16.28
C ARG A 129 8.43 -14.15 14.82
N THR A 130 7.61 -14.80 13.99
CA THR A 130 7.85 -14.93 12.55
C THR A 130 6.82 -14.18 11.74
N PHE A 131 7.28 -13.38 10.78
CA PHE A 131 6.45 -12.70 9.79
C PHE A 131 6.77 -13.23 8.40
N TYR A 132 5.75 -13.30 7.56
CA TYR A 132 5.85 -13.87 6.21
C TYR A 132 5.65 -12.78 5.16
N LYS A 133 6.56 -12.72 4.18
CA LYS A 133 6.48 -11.82 3.02
C LYS A 133 6.43 -12.62 1.73
N PRO A 134 5.83 -12.09 0.65
CA PRO A 134 6.00 -12.70 -0.67
C PRO A 134 7.48 -12.67 -1.07
N PRO A 135 7.97 -13.67 -1.82
CA PRO A 135 9.39 -13.78 -2.20
C PRO A 135 9.85 -12.62 -3.10
N LYS A 136 8.98 -12.17 -4.01
CA LYS A 136 9.23 -11.00 -4.86
C LYS A 136 8.04 -10.06 -4.85
N LYS A 137 8.32 -8.76 -4.86
CA LYS A 137 7.30 -7.70 -5.02
C LYS A 137 7.13 -7.37 -6.51
N ILE A 138 5.94 -6.93 -6.91
CA ILE A 138 5.66 -6.49 -8.29
C ILE A 138 6.67 -5.43 -8.76
N SER A 139 7.06 -4.51 -7.87
CA SER A 139 8.07 -3.47 -8.14
C SER A 139 9.45 -3.99 -8.51
N GLN A 140 9.76 -5.26 -8.21
CA GLN A 140 11.02 -5.89 -8.59
C GLN A 140 10.96 -6.50 -10.00
N PHE A 141 9.75 -6.75 -10.52
CA PHE A 141 9.54 -7.21 -11.89
C PHE A 141 9.34 -6.04 -12.85
N LEU A 142 8.73 -4.96 -12.36
CA LEU A 142 8.51 -3.77 -13.16
C LEU A 142 9.77 -2.90 -13.20
N PRO A 143 10.17 -2.39 -14.37
CA PRO A 143 11.21 -1.37 -14.45
C PRO A 143 10.75 -0.11 -13.70
N SER A 144 11.71 0.69 -13.22
CA SER A 144 11.39 2.01 -12.68
C SER A 144 10.65 2.81 -13.75
N VAL A 145 9.40 3.21 -13.45
CA VAL A 145 8.57 4.01 -14.35
C VAL A 145 9.23 5.35 -14.69
N LYS A 146 10.07 5.85 -13.79
CA LYS A 146 10.92 7.02 -14.02
C LYS A 146 12.30 6.56 -14.46
N CYS A 147 12.69 6.88 -15.68
CA CYS A 147 14.09 6.87 -16.08
C CYS A 147 14.81 7.94 -15.26
N HIS A 148 15.84 7.54 -14.51
CA HIS A 148 16.71 8.52 -13.87
C HIS A 148 17.57 9.16 -14.97
N ILE A 149 17.29 10.42 -15.28
CA ILE A 149 18.13 11.21 -16.19
C ILE A 149 19.13 11.95 -15.29
N PRO A 150 20.45 11.74 -15.46
CA PRO A 150 21.44 12.41 -14.63
C PRO A 150 21.30 13.94 -14.76
N LEU A 151 21.47 14.66 -13.64
CA LEU A 151 21.43 16.13 -13.55
C LEU A 151 20.07 16.77 -13.90
N GLN A 152 18.97 16.01 -13.86
CA GLN A 152 17.62 16.54 -14.03
C GLN A 152 17.04 17.13 -12.73
N ASP A 153 17.61 16.76 -11.58
CA ASP A 153 17.18 17.25 -10.28
C ASP A 153 17.75 18.65 -9.97
N ALA A 154 17.11 19.30 -8.99
CA ALA A 154 17.59 20.54 -8.39
C ALA A 154 18.82 20.27 -7.51
N GLY A 155 19.73 21.24 -7.43
CA GLY A 155 20.90 21.10 -6.58
C GLY A 155 21.96 22.16 -6.84
N VAL A 156 23.16 21.89 -6.34
CA VAL A 156 24.33 22.74 -6.47
C VAL A 156 25.26 22.14 -7.52
N TYR A 157 25.83 22.97 -8.38
CA TYR A 157 26.80 22.58 -9.39
C TYR A 157 28.04 23.48 -9.33
N LYS A 158 29.15 22.96 -9.83
CA LYS A 158 30.44 23.64 -9.91
C LYS A 158 30.87 23.69 -11.37
N LEU A 159 31.32 24.85 -11.82
CA LEU A 159 31.95 25.06 -13.12
C LEU A 159 33.40 25.46 -12.89
N ASP A 160 34.33 24.71 -13.45
CA ASP A 160 35.77 24.94 -13.30
C ASP A 160 36.34 25.67 -14.51
N CYS A 161 36.99 26.83 -14.27
CA CYS A 161 37.69 27.58 -15.30
C CYS A 161 39.08 26.97 -15.53
N ASP A 162 39.66 27.22 -16.70
CA ASP A 162 41.07 26.92 -16.98
C ASP A 162 42.02 27.77 -16.12
N CYS A 163 41.55 28.96 -15.74
CA CYS A 163 42.07 29.73 -14.63
C CYS A 163 41.66 29.03 -13.33
N SER A 164 42.52 28.92 -12.31
CA SER A 164 42.30 28.14 -11.07
C SER A 164 41.11 28.58 -10.18
N LEU A 165 40.14 29.30 -10.74
CA LEU A 165 38.90 29.75 -10.17
C LEU A 165 37.74 28.82 -10.56
N SER A 166 36.76 28.71 -9.67
CA SER A 166 35.56 27.92 -9.91
C SER A 166 34.31 28.69 -9.53
N TYR A 167 33.26 28.56 -10.33
CA TYR A 167 31.93 29.09 -10.03
C TYR A 167 31.06 28.01 -9.39
N ILE A 168 30.41 28.31 -8.28
CA ILE A 168 29.47 27.40 -7.61
C ILE A 168 28.08 28.04 -7.67
N GLY A 169 27.15 27.36 -8.33
CA GLY A 169 25.78 27.81 -8.52
C GLY A 169 24.76 26.87 -7.88
N GLN A 170 23.64 27.41 -7.42
CA GLN A 170 22.49 26.62 -6.95
C GLN A 170 21.32 26.83 -7.90
N THR A 171 20.59 25.75 -8.21
CA THR A 171 19.36 25.83 -9.02
C THR A 171 18.24 25.00 -8.43
N LYS A 172 17.02 25.55 -8.47
CA LYS A 172 15.77 24.84 -8.18
C LYS A 172 15.21 24.11 -9.42
N ARG A 173 15.79 24.33 -10.60
CA ARG A 173 15.48 23.65 -11.86
C ARG A 173 16.51 22.54 -12.10
N SER A 174 16.39 21.82 -13.21
CA SER A 174 17.40 20.83 -13.62
C SER A 174 18.79 21.46 -13.76
N ILE A 175 19.77 20.90 -13.05
CA ILE A 175 21.19 21.31 -13.13
C ILE A 175 21.67 21.34 -14.58
N ARG A 176 21.31 20.32 -15.38
CA ARG A 176 21.67 20.25 -16.81
C ARG A 176 21.22 21.47 -17.61
N THR A 177 20.02 21.97 -17.34
CA THR A 177 19.48 23.13 -18.06
C THR A 177 20.18 24.40 -17.60
N ARG A 178 20.37 24.55 -16.28
CA ARG A 178 21.03 25.72 -15.72
C ARG A 178 22.49 25.86 -16.19
N VAL A 179 23.25 24.77 -16.18
CA VAL A 179 24.63 24.74 -16.68
C VAL A 179 24.69 25.17 -18.16
N LYS A 180 23.74 24.73 -18.99
CA LYS A 180 23.68 25.13 -20.40
C LYS A 180 23.38 26.61 -20.59
N GLU A 181 22.46 27.17 -19.79
CA GLU A 181 22.14 28.60 -19.80
C GLU A 181 23.38 29.42 -19.43
N ASP A 182 24.03 29.11 -18.31
CA ASP A 182 25.20 29.86 -17.85
C ASP A 182 26.37 29.80 -18.86
N ILE A 183 26.62 28.64 -19.47
CA ILE A 183 27.63 28.51 -20.54
C ILE A 183 27.23 29.34 -21.77
N ALA A 184 25.95 29.40 -22.12
CA ALA A 184 25.47 30.18 -23.25
C ALA A 184 25.58 31.70 -22.99
N ASP A 185 25.20 32.16 -21.80
CA ASP A 185 25.31 33.57 -21.39
C ASP A 185 26.76 34.05 -21.45
N VAL A 186 27.70 33.24 -20.94
CA VAL A 186 29.15 33.55 -21.02
C VAL A 186 29.63 33.61 -22.47
N LYS A 187 29.15 32.71 -23.36
CA LYS A 187 29.48 32.75 -24.79
C LYS A 187 28.91 33.98 -25.51
N HIS A 188 27.73 34.45 -25.10
CA HIS A 188 27.11 35.64 -25.68
C HIS A 188 27.73 36.95 -25.18
N GLN A 189 28.20 37.00 -23.94
CA GLN A 189 28.88 38.17 -23.38
C GLN A 189 30.36 38.27 -23.75
N CYS A 190 30.99 37.19 -24.23
CA CYS A 190 32.43 37.16 -24.48
C CYS A 190 32.76 36.86 -25.95
N SER A 191 32.83 37.91 -26.78
CA SER A 191 33.48 37.87 -28.10
C SER A 191 35.02 37.88 -28.02
N ILE A 192 35.63 37.89 -26.82
CA ILE A 192 37.08 38.09 -26.62
C ILE A 192 37.78 36.98 -25.78
N ILE A 193 37.08 36.10 -25.05
CA ILE A 193 37.76 35.05 -24.24
C ILE A 193 37.17 33.67 -24.51
N ARG A 194 37.97 32.79 -25.12
CA ARG A 194 37.69 31.35 -25.25
C ARG A 194 38.05 30.66 -23.93
N ILE A 195 37.05 30.38 -23.09
CA ILE A 195 37.21 29.49 -21.92
C ILE A 195 36.68 28.11 -22.29
N ALA A 196 37.52 27.08 -22.17
CA ALA A 196 37.18 25.71 -22.52
C ALA A 196 36.73 24.92 -21.28
N TRP A 197 35.42 24.88 -21.01
CA TRP A 197 34.88 24.12 -19.88
C TRP A 197 34.91 22.60 -20.16
N LYS A 198 35.48 21.81 -19.25
CA LYS A 198 35.29 20.35 -19.19
C LYS A 198 34.09 20.03 -18.28
N LEU A 199 33.16 19.21 -18.79
CA LEU A 199 32.08 18.60 -18.01
C LEU A 199 32.56 17.34 -17.29
#